data_AF-A0A950UHH8-F1
#
_entry.id   AF-A0A950UHH8-F1
#
_cell.length_a   1.000
_cell.length_b   1.000
_cell.length_c   1.000
_cell.angle_alpha   90.00
_cell.angle_beta   90.00
_cell.angle_gamma   90.00
#
_symmetry.space_group_name_H-M   'P 1'
#
loop_
_entity.id
_entity.type
_entity.pdbx_description
1 polymer ?
#
loop_
_entity_poly.entity_id
_entity_poly.type
_entity_poly.pdbx_seq_one_letter_code
_entity_poly.pdbx_strand_id
1 'polypeptide(L)' 'MALTSEVPLIDDEGRVMAVRCPSADCGAVVDLSNGRLGRHFVRGRKCRMSNVQVVVGDG' A
#
# COMPACT_ATOMS: atom_id res chain seq x y z
N MET A 1 -21.70 -7.37 -3.75
CA MET A 1 -20.56 -6.57 -4.22
C MET A 1 -19.84 -6.05 -2.99
N ALA A 2 -18.63 -6.53 -2.70
CA ALA A 2 -17.85 -6.03 -1.58
C ALA A 2 -17.19 -4.72 -2.03
N LEU A 3 -17.67 -3.59 -1.50
CA LEU A 3 -16.96 -2.32 -1.57
C LEU A 3 -15.68 -2.49 -0.73
N THR A 4 -14.61 -3.01 -1.34
CA THR A 4 -13.28 -2.83 -0.75
C THR A 4 -13.02 -1.35 -0.95
N SER A 5 -13.29 -0.54 0.06
CA SER A 5 -12.86 0.85 0.06
C SER A 5 -11.36 0.82 -0.18
N GLU A 6 -10.93 1.18 -1.39
CA GLU A 6 -9.52 1.28 -1.81
C GLU A 6 -8.85 2.48 -1.16
N VAL A 7 -9.39 2.92 -0.03
CA VAL A 7 -9.06 4.19 0.59
C VAL A 7 -7.73 4.00 1.32
N PRO A 8 -6.69 4.76 0.94
CA PRO A 8 -5.42 4.76 1.67
C PRO A 8 -5.67 5.06 3.15
N LEU A 9 -4.85 4.51 4.04
CA LEU A 9 -4.84 4.97 5.43
C LEU A 9 -4.16 6.33 5.45
N ILE A 10 -4.86 7.33 6.00
CA ILE A 10 -4.43 8.73 6.04
C ILE A 10 -4.17 9.13 7.49
N ASP A 11 -3.12 9.91 7.76
CA ASP A 11 -2.87 10.51 9.08
C ASP A 11 -3.77 11.72 9.34
N ASP A 12 -3.69 12.27 10.55
CA ASP A 12 -4.43 13.47 10.96
C ASP A 12 -4.06 14.73 10.16
N GLU A 13 -2.96 14.70 9.40
CA GLU A 13 -2.50 15.78 8.53
C GLU A 13 -2.92 15.59 7.06
N GLY A 14 -3.69 14.54 6.75
CA GLY A 14 -4.15 14.27 5.39
C GLY A 14 -3.13 13.51 4.53
N ARG A 15 -2.04 13.00 5.09
CA ARG A 15 -1.01 12.26 4.34
C ARG A 15 -1.27 10.77 4.35
N VAL A 16 -1.00 10.13 3.21
CA VAL A 16 -1.13 8.68 3.08
C VAL A 16 -0.03 7.95 3.84
N MET A 17 -0.42 7.25 4.90
CA MET A 17 0.45 6.41 5.74
C MET A 17 0.57 4.98 5.26
N ALA A 18 -0.46 4.43 4.62
CA ALA A 18 -0.44 3.07 4.09
C ALA A 18 -1.37 2.92 2.90
N VAL A 19 -1.00 2.03 1.99
CA VAL A 19 -1.78 1.73 0.79
C VAL A 19 -1.92 0.24 0.61
N ARG A 20 -2.94 -0.18 -0.13
CA ARG A 20 -3.00 -1.55 -0.61
C ARG A 20 -1.89 -1.76 -1.62
N CYS A 21 -1.13 -2.84 -1.46
CA CYS A 21 -0.10 -3.22 -2.41
C CYS A 21 -0.74 -3.41 -3.80
N PRO A 22 -0.24 -2.73 -4.84
CA PRO A 22 -0.83 -2.75 -6.19
C PRO A 22 -0.61 -4.08 -6.93
N SER A 23 0.19 -4.98 -6.36
CA SER A 23 0.34 -6.33 -6.90
C SER A 23 -0.98 -7.08 -6.75
N ALA A 24 -1.57 -7.50 -7.88
CA ALA A 24 -2.89 -8.16 -7.93
C ALA A 24 -3.02 -9.34 -6.95
N ASP A 25 -1.96 -10.14 -6.78
CA ASP A 25 -1.94 -11.31 -5.88
C ASP A 25 -1.53 -11.00 -4.43
N CYS A 26 -1.23 -9.74 -4.09
CA CYS A 26 -0.77 -9.37 -2.74
C CYS A 26 -1.95 -9.07 -1.82
N GLY A 27 -2.75 -8.07 -2.17
CA GLY A 27 -3.87 -7.60 -1.37
C GLY A 27 -3.53 -7.02 0.02
N ALA A 28 -2.26 -7.05 0.45
CA ALA A 28 -1.84 -6.55 1.76
C ALA A 28 -1.92 -5.02 1.80
N VAL A 29 -2.32 -4.47 2.95
CA VAL A 29 -2.13 -3.05 3.28
C VAL A 29 -0.70 -2.90 3.82
N VAL A 30 0.03 -1.94 3.27
CA VAL A 30 1.46 -1.78 3.50
C VAL A 30 1.75 -0.32 3.79
N ASP A 31 2.57 -0.09 4.81
CA ASP A 31 3.02 1.26 5.15
C ASP A 31 3.71 1.91 3.96
N LEU A 32 3.47 3.21 3.82
CA LEU A 32 4.07 4.08 2.83
C LEU A 32 5.01 5.03 3.57
N SER A 33 6.30 4.93 3.28
CA SER A 33 7.31 5.82 3.86
C SER A 33 8.08 6.49 2.74
N ASN A 34 8.03 7.82 2.69
CA ASN A 34 8.63 8.63 1.61
C ASN A 34 8.18 8.16 0.20
N GLY A 35 6.91 7.79 0.08
CA GLY A 35 6.32 7.25 -1.15
C GLY A 35 6.82 5.84 -1.53
N ARG A 36 7.53 5.12 -0.65
CA ARG A 36 7.96 3.75 -0.89
C ARG A 36 7.13 2.78 -0.06
N LEU A 37 6.76 1.67 -0.67
CA LEU A 37 6.07 0.60 0.02
C LEU A 37 7.01 -0.09 1.01
N GLY A 38 6.53 -0.28 2.23
CA GLY A 38 7.19 -1.08 3.24
C GLY A 38 7.50 -2.49 2.75
N ARG A 39 8.50 -3.12 3.37
CA ARG A 39 8.80 -4.53 3.09
C ARG A 39 7.66 -5.39 3.65
N HIS A 40 7.10 -6.25 2.81
CA HIS A 40 6.02 -7.14 3.22
C HIS A 40 6.12 -8.49 2.53
N PHE A 41 5.49 -9.48 3.14
CA PHE A 41 5.47 -10.87 2.68
C PHE A 41 4.04 -11.29 2.36
N VAL A 42 3.90 -12.06 1.29
CA VAL A 42 2.63 -12.64 0.86
C VAL A 42 2.87 -14.13 0.72
N ARG A 43 2.05 -14.95 1.42
CA ARG A 43 2.18 -16.41 1.42
C ARG A 43 3.61 -16.89 1.72
N GLY A 44 4.26 -16.24 2.69
CA GLY A 44 5.63 -16.56 3.12
C GLY A 44 6.74 -16.11 2.15
N ARG A 45 6.44 -15.38 1.08
CA ARG A 45 7.43 -14.86 0.13
C ARG A 45 7.46 -13.34 0.13
N LYS A 46 8.64 -12.74 -0.01
CA LYS A 46 8.77 -11.28 -0.12
C LYS A 46 8.02 -10.80 -1.36
N CYS A 47 7.11 -9.86 -1.19
CA CYS A 47 6.39 -9.27 -2.32
C CYS A 47 7.36 -8.47 -3.19
N ARG A 48 7.21 -8.57 -4.52
CA ARG A 48 8.04 -7.83 -5.49
C ARG A 48 7.90 -6.31 -5.35
N MET A 49 6.74 -5.85 -4.88
CA MET A 49 6.48 -4.42 -4.63
C MET A 49 7.08 -3.92 -3.31
N SER A 50 7.75 -4.78 -2.54
CA SER A 50 8.46 -4.34 -1.33
C SER A 50 9.59 -3.35 -1.67
N ASN A 51 9.61 -2.21 -0.98
CA ASN A 51 10.58 -1.13 -1.17
C ASN A 51 10.54 -0.45 -2.56
N VAL A 52 9.45 -0.64 -3.29
CA VAL A 52 9.21 0.03 -4.58
C VAL A 52 8.64 1.43 -4.33
N GLN A 53 9.15 2.41 -5.08
CA GLN A 53 8.60 3.77 -5.10
C GLN A 53 7.26 3.75 -5.83
N VAL A 54 6.24 4.30 -5.20
CA VAL A 54 4.92 4.51 -5.78
C VAL A 54 4.54 5.99 -5.64
N VAL A 55 3.74 6.46 -6.59
CA VAL A 55 3.11 7.77 -6.51
C VAL A 55 1.66 7.51 -6.15
N VAL A 56 1.20 8.10 -5.05
CA VAL A 56 -0.22 8.12 -4.71
C VAL A 56 -0.77 9.40 -5.28
N GLY A 57 -1.66 9.31 -6.26
CA GLY A 57 -2.35 10.49 -6.79
C GLY A 57 -3.36 10.99 -5.76
N ASP A 58 -3.37 12.30 -5.52
CA ASP A 58 -4.52 12.96 -4.92
C ASP A 58 -5.71 12.75 -5.88
N GLY A 59 -6.73 12.04 -5.40
CA GLY A 59 -7.98 11.80 -6.12
C GLY A 59 -8.89 13.02 -6.12
#